data_AF-A0AA42YTW3-F1
#
_entry.id   AF-A0AA42YTW3-F1
#
_cell.length_a   1.000
_cell.length_b   1.000
_cell.length_c   1.000
_cell.angle_alpha   90.00
_cell.angle_beta   90.00
_cell.angle_gamma   90.00
#
_symmetry.space_group_name_H-M   'P 1'
#
loop_
_entity.id
_entity.type
_entity.pdbx_description
1 polymer ?
#
loop_
_entity_poly.entity_id
_entity_poly.type
_entity_poly.pdbx_seq_one_letter_code
_entity_poly.pdbx_strand_id
1 'polypeptide(L)'
;MLTRLCIVAFLVTAGTACNRHNKRATTTVLERAAFDFPCAQSELSLAVLEARGARYMATHIAAYGCGKRAIYVFNSNTNTWFLDGDVSSASAAHAVQPKMKN
;
A
#
# COMPACT_ATOMS: atom_id res chain seq x y z
N MET A 1 -4.49 -39.37 -9.23
CA MET A 1 -5.12 -38.10 -9.66
C MET A 1 -5.45 -37.15 -8.51
N LEU A 2 -5.76 -37.61 -7.29
CA LEU A 2 -6.03 -36.74 -6.12
C LEU A 2 -4.86 -35.82 -5.72
N THR A 3 -3.61 -36.27 -5.87
CA THR A 3 -2.42 -35.50 -5.45
C THR A 3 -2.21 -34.21 -6.25
N ARG A 4 -2.64 -34.15 -7.52
CA ARG A 4 -2.53 -32.95 -8.35
C ARG A 4 -3.57 -31.87 -7.99
N LEU A 5 -4.75 -32.27 -7.50
CA LEU A 5 -5.79 -31.34 -7.07
C LEU A 5 -5.41 -30.59 -5.78
N CYS A 6 -4.75 -31.26 -4.83
CA CYS A 6 -4.31 -30.63 -3.57
C CYS A 6 -3.26 -29.53 -3.78
N ILE A 7 -2.36 -29.70 -4.75
CA ILE A 7 -1.30 -28.72 -5.05
C ILE A 7 -1.89 -27.43 -5.64
N VAL A 8 -2.88 -27.56 -6.53
CA VAL A 8 -3.55 -26.41 -7.15
C VAL A 8 -4.35 -25.63 -6.11
N ALA A 9 -5.05 -26.30 -5.19
CA ALA A 9 -5.79 -25.63 -4.11
C ALA A 9 -4.86 -24.86 -3.14
N PHE A 10 -3.67 -25.38 -2.86
CA PHE A 10 -2.67 -24.69 -2.02
C PHE A 10 -2.10 -23.43 -2.69
N LEU A 11 -1.85 -23.48 -4.00
CA LEU A 11 -1.31 -22.33 -4.74
C LEU A 11 -2.34 -21.18 -4.84
N VAL A 12 -3.62 -21.48 -4.99
CA VAL A 12 -4.68 -20.46 -5.10
C VAL A 12 -4.93 -19.74 -3.77
N THR A 13 -4.82 -20.45 -2.64
CA THR A 13 -5.03 -19.85 -1.30
C THR A 13 -3.86 -18.97 -0.85
N ALA A 14 -2.63 -19.27 -1.26
CA ALA A 14 -1.47 -18.43 -0.98
C ALA A 14 -1.57 -17.05 -1.66
N GLY A 15 -2.11 -16.98 -2.88
CA GLY A 15 -2.26 -15.74 -3.63
C GLY A 15 -3.27 -14.74 -3.02
N THR A 16 -4.35 -15.22 -2.40
CA THR A 16 -5.39 -14.35 -1.82
C THR A 16 -4.94 -13.73 -0.49
N ALA A 17 -4.09 -14.41 0.29
CA ALA A 17 -3.55 -13.90 1.54
C ALA A 17 -2.62 -12.69 1.31
N CYS A 18 -1.80 -12.71 0.26
CA CYS A 18 -0.96 -11.58 -0.14
C CYS A 18 -1.82 -10.36 -0.53
N ASN A 19 -2.88 -10.60 -1.31
CA ASN A 19 -3.78 -9.55 -1.79
C ASN A 19 -4.55 -8.88 -0.63
N ARG A 20 -5.02 -9.67 0.35
CA ARG A 20 -5.74 -9.13 1.53
C ARG A 20 -4.86 -8.27 2.43
N HIS A 21 -3.61 -8.65 2.66
CA HIS A 21 -2.71 -7.86 3.51
C HIS A 21 -2.40 -6.50 2.87
N ASN A 22 -2.03 -6.52 1.58
CA ASN A 22 -1.72 -5.28 0.88
C ASN A 22 -2.95 -4.38 0.71
N LYS A 23 -4.16 -4.94 0.54
CA LYS A 23 -5.41 -4.15 0.59
C LYS A 23 -5.63 -3.46 1.94
N ARG A 24 -5.36 -4.15 3.05
CA ARG A 24 -5.50 -3.56 4.39
C ARG A 24 -4.46 -2.46 4.62
N ALA A 25 -3.21 -2.70 4.21
CA ALA A 25 -2.14 -1.72 4.27
C ALA A 25 -2.50 -0.44 3.51
N THR A 26 -2.97 -0.57 2.26
CA THR A 26 -3.36 0.59 1.45
C THR A 26 -4.56 1.32 2.06
N THR A 27 -5.59 0.64 2.59
CA THR A 27 -6.69 1.32 3.30
C THR A 27 -6.20 2.12 4.50
N THR A 28 -5.35 1.53 5.35
CA THR A 28 -4.82 2.23 6.53
C THR A 28 -3.97 3.45 6.16
N VAL A 29 -3.14 3.34 5.12
CA VAL A 29 -2.33 4.47 4.64
C VAL A 29 -3.21 5.54 3.99
N LEU A 30 -4.26 5.15 3.27
CA LEU A 30 -5.20 6.08 2.64
C LEU A 30 -5.94 6.94 3.67
N GLU A 31 -6.44 6.32 4.75
CA GLU A 31 -7.13 7.02 5.83
C GLU A 31 -6.22 8.04 6.53
N ARG A 32 -4.97 7.65 6.81
CA ARG A 32 -3.96 8.56 7.39
C ARG A 32 -3.61 9.70 6.43
N ALA A 33 -3.36 9.39 5.17
CA ALA A 33 -3.03 10.39 4.17
C ALA A 33 -4.15 11.42 3.96
N ALA A 34 -5.43 11.01 4.08
CA ALA A 34 -6.56 11.94 4.00
C ALA A 34 -6.58 12.93 5.18
N PHE A 35 -6.17 12.47 6.36
CA PHE A 35 -6.00 13.32 7.54
C PHE A 35 -4.80 14.27 7.38
N ASP A 36 -3.64 13.74 6.95
CA ASP A 36 -2.40 14.51 6.84
C ASP A 36 -2.45 15.55 5.68
N PHE A 37 -3.20 15.28 4.60
CA PHE A 37 -3.26 16.13 3.42
C PHE A 37 -4.40 17.16 3.40
N PRO A 38 -5.16 17.25 4.50
CA PRO A 38 -6.60 17.57 4.53
C PRO A 38 -7.34 17.46 3.19
N CYS A 39 -7.58 16.24 2.72
CA CYS A 39 -8.31 16.01 1.47
C CYS A 39 -9.18 14.76 1.48
N ALA A 40 -10.12 14.65 0.52
CA ALA A 40 -10.93 13.45 0.41
C ALA A 40 -10.08 12.25 -0.04
N GLN A 41 -10.40 11.06 0.47
CA GLN A 41 -9.70 9.83 0.07
C GLN A 41 -9.77 9.55 -1.44
N SER A 42 -10.84 10.01 -2.10
CA SER A 42 -11.01 9.90 -3.56
C SER A 42 -10.00 10.72 -4.36
N GLU A 43 -9.43 11.77 -3.76
CA GLU A 43 -8.42 12.65 -4.35
C GLU A 43 -6.99 12.14 -4.13
N LEU A 44 -6.85 11.08 -3.33
CA LEU A 44 -5.57 10.46 -3.03
C LEU A 44 -5.23 9.34 -4.02
N SER A 45 -3.94 9.16 -4.22
CA SER A 45 -3.35 8.02 -4.93
C SER A 45 -2.23 7.44 -4.09
N LEU A 46 -2.13 6.12 -4.07
CA LEU A 46 -1.09 5.39 -3.36
C LEU A 46 -0.19 4.63 -4.34
N ALA A 47 1.11 4.58 -4.05
CA ALA A 47 2.07 3.74 -4.73
C ALA A 47 2.90 2.95 -3.72
N VAL A 48 2.95 1.63 -3.86
CA VAL A 48 3.86 0.80 -3.07
C VAL A 48 5.27 1.01 -3.60
N LEU A 49 6.15 1.57 -2.78
CA LEU A 49 7.55 1.80 -3.14
C LEU A 49 8.41 0.58 -2.87
N GLU A 50 8.10 -0.13 -1.79
CA GLU A 50 8.84 -1.29 -1.37
C GLU A 50 7.93 -2.33 -0.72
N ALA A 51 8.19 -3.60 -1.02
CA ALA A 51 7.57 -4.74 -0.36
C ALA A 51 8.64 -5.78 -0.01
N ARG A 52 8.62 -6.28 1.24
CA ARG A 52 9.61 -7.25 1.73
C ARG A 52 8.96 -8.38 2.53
N GLY A 53 9.77 -9.40 2.82
CA GLY A 53 9.42 -10.50 3.71
C GLY A 53 8.49 -11.54 3.08
N ALA A 54 7.96 -12.42 3.93
CA ALA A 54 6.99 -13.42 3.50
C ALA A 54 5.77 -12.72 2.90
N ARG A 55 5.27 -13.23 1.76
CA ARG A 55 4.07 -12.72 1.06
C ARG A 55 4.20 -11.33 0.40
N TYR A 56 5.41 -10.78 0.25
CA TYR A 56 5.65 -9.48 -0.40
C TYR A 56 4.75 -8.38 0.19
N MET A 57 4.83 -8.22 1.51
CA MET A 57 4.07 -7.23 2.25
C MET A 57 4.66 -5.84 2.01
N ALA A 58 3.81 -4.86 1.69
CA ALA A 58 4.26 -3.47 1.52
C ALA A 58 4.90 -2.96 2.82
N THR A 59 6.12 -2.43 2.71
CA THR A 59 6.86 -1.80 3.81
C THR A 59 6.94 -0.28 3.65
N HIS A 60 6.89 0.20 2.41
CA HIS A 60 6.88 1.62 2.07
C HIS A 60 5.76 1.92 1.09
N ILE A 61 4.92 2.90 1.41
CA ILE A 61 3.83 3.36 0.54
C ILE A 61 3.92 4.87 0.42
N ALA A 62 4.06 5.38 -0.80
CA ALA A 62 3.88 6.79 -1.08
C ALA A 62 2.39 7.12 -1.22
N ALA A 63 1.98 8.25 -0.67
CA ALA A 63 0.69 8.86 -0.91
C ALA A 63 0.85 10.20 -1.64
N TYR A 64 -0.05 10.47 -2.56
CA TYR A 64 -0.10 11.69 -3.36
C TYR A 64 -1.54 12.20 -3.42
N GLY A 65 -1.71 13.51 -3.45
CA GLY A 65 -3.01 14.15 -3.66
C GLY A 65 -3.03 15.58 -3.18
N CYS A 66 -3.92 16.39 -3.73
CA CYS A 66 -4.12 17.79 -3.32
C CYS A 66 -2.82 18.62 -3.26
N GLY A 67 -1.93 18.39 -4.24
CA GLY A 67 -0.65 19.07 -4.35
C GLY A 67 0.39 18.65 -3.31
N LYS A 68 0.12 17.60 -2.53
CA LYS A 68 0.97 17.08 -1.45
C LYS A 68 1.42 15.65 -1.73
N ARG A 69 2.53 15.27 -1.11
CA ARG A 69 3.07 13.92 -1.09
C ARG A 69 3.66 13.58 0.27
N ALA A 70 3.67 12.29 0.59
CA ALA A 70 4.30 11.73 1.77
C ALA A 70 4.66 10.26 1.55
N ILE A 71 5.61 9.76 2.33
CA ILE A 71 5.94 8.33 2.39
C ILE A 71 5.53 7.80 3.76
N TYR A 72 4.89 6.63 3.76
CA TYR A 72 4.54 5.91 4.97
C TYR A 72 5.34 4.62 5.07
N VAL A 73 5.86 4.36 6.26
CA VAL A 73 6.71 3.20 6.56
C VAL A 73 6.04 2.31 7.58
N PHE A 74 6.04 1.01 7.30
CA PHE A 74 5.50 0.00 8.20
C PHE A 74 6.55 -0.44 9.22
N ASN A 75 6.21 -0.34 10.51
CA ASN A 75 6.98 -0.91 11.59
C ASN A 75 6.40 -2.28 11.97
N SER A 76 7.17 -3.34 11.77
CA SER A 76 6.76 -4.71 12.09
C SER A 76 6.69 -5.00 13.60
N ASN A 77 7.46 -4.29 14.42
CA ASN A 77 7.49 -4.51 15.88
C ASN A 77 6.18 -4.03 16.53
N THR A 78 5.64 -2.92 16.05
CA THR A 78 4.40 -2.32 16.58
C THR A 78 3.19 -2.55 15.67
N ASN A 79 3.39 -3.15 14.49
CA ASN A 79 2.36 -3.37 13.47
C ASN A 79 1.60 -2.08 13.09
N THR A 80 2.33 -0.99 12.84
CA THR A 80 1.77 0.34 12.56
C THR A 80 2.49 1.06 11.42
N TRP A 81 1.80 2.02 10.80
CA TRP A 81 2.32 2.86 9.73
C TRP A 81 2.66 4.25 10.28
N PHE A 82 3.82 4.77 9.91
CA PHE A 82 4.32 6.07 10.32
C PHE A 82 4.67 6.91 9.11
N LEU A 83 4.50 8.23 9.24
CA LEU A 83 5.00 9.18 8.27
C LEU A 83 6.54 9.18 8.31
N ASP A 84 7.17 9.00 7.16
CA ASP A 84 8.62 9.12 7.00
C ASP A 84 8.97 10.56 6.65
N GLY A 85 9.24 11.35 7.70
CA GLY A 85 9.55 12.76 7.58
C GLY A 85 8.32 13.66 7.64
N ASP A 86 8.14 14.50 6.61
CA ASP A 86 7.08 15.52 6.55
C ASP A 86 6.18 15.37 5.31
N VAL A 87 5.07 16.11 5.31
CA VAL A 87 4.22 16.27 4.13
C VAL A 87 4.81 17.35 3.25
N SER A 88 5.36 16.93 2.12
CA SER A 88 6.01 17.82 1.15
C SER A 88 5.06 18.17 -0.01
N SER A 89 5.37 19.23 -0.75
CA SER A 89 4.68 19.52 -2.01
C SER A 89 4.96 18.44 -3.07
N ALA A 90 3.94 18.04 -3.82
CA ALA A 90 4.09 17.14 -4.94
C ALA A 90 4.57 17.94 -6.16
N SER A 91 5.79 17.68 -6.64
CA SER A 91 6.21 18.22 -7.95
C SER A 91 5.42 17.58 -9.08
N ALA A 92 5.26 18.28 -10.21
CA ALA A 92 4.50 17.80 -11.37
C ALA A 92 4.91 16.40 -11.88
N ALA A 93 6.16 15.99 -11.63
CA ALA A 93 6.67 14.66 -11.97
C ALA A 93 6.05 13.51 -11.13
N HIS A 94 5.50 13.80 -9.96
CA HIS A 94 4.88 12.80 -9.07
C HIS A 94 3.35 12.71 -9.24
N ALA A 95 2.75 13.61 -10.02
CA ALA A 95 1.34 13.55 -10.39
C ALA A 95 1.01 12.39 -11.36
N VAL A 96 2.04 11.70 -11.87
CA VAL A 96 1.94 10.61 -12.85
C VAL A 96 2.52 9.33 -12.24
N GLN A 97 1.83 8.75 -11.26
CA GLN A 97 2.03 7.33 -10.91
C GLN A 97 0.69 6.61 -11.09
N PRO A 98 0.68 5.43 -11.74
CA PRO A 98 -0.54 4.79 -12.20
C PRO A 98 -1.40 4.38 -11.00
N LYS A 99 -2.68 4.75 -11.04
CA LYS A 99 -3.72 4.19 -10.17
C LYS A 99 -3.55 2.66 -10.16
N MET A 100 -3.39 2.05 -8.99
CA MET A 100 -3.49 0.59 -8.86
C MET A 100 -4.86 0.17 -9.44
N LYS A 101 -4.85 -0.47 -10.61
CA LYS A 101 -6.02 -1.20 -11.10
C LYS A 101 -6.21 -2.39 -10.17
N ASN A 102 -7.34 -2.35 -9.46
CA ASN A 102 -7.82 -3.37 -8.54
C ASN A 102 -8.07 -4.71 -9.24
#